data_AF-A0A496R2F5-F1
#
_entry.id   AF-A0A496R2F5-F1
#
_cell.length_a   1.000
_cell.length_b   1.000
_cell.length_c   1.000
_cell.angle_alpha   90.00
_cell.angle_beta   90.00
_cell.angle_gamma   90.00
#
_symmetry.space_group_name_H-M   'P 1'
#
loop_
_entity.id
_entity.type
_entity.pdbx_description
1 polymer ?
#
loop_
_entity_poly.entity_id
_entity_poly.type
_entity_poly.pdbx_seq_one_letter_code
_entity_poly.pdbx_strand_id
1 'polypeptide(L)'
;MAEKIHYDDNIFFMTALIRTLDDAVNLSIDADYFADKVLEDTLFLDTSIQKLYSSLKENTHLIRRDAYLHSIMKLKKAYGRLLENLLSTNGNFDTSFETMRPKIRRIAASHLNDVNEVRKNLNEVEKVKVDNDMISYEELNFLMSPMEESSEK
;
A
#
# COMPACT_ATOMS: atom_id res chain seq x y z
N MET A 1 5.75 -3.78 -24.76
CA MET A 1 4.35 -4.06 -24.36
C MET A 1 4.33 -4.09 -22.85
N ALA A 2 3.74 -3.09 -22.20
CA ALA A 2 3.57 -3.13 -20.74
C ALA A 2 2.52 -4.20 -20.44
N GLU A 3 2.91 -5.24 -19.71
CA GLU A 3 1.94 -6.21 -19.17
C GLU A 3 0.84 -5.42 -18.43
N LYS A 4 -0.42 -5.70 -18.77
CA LYS A 4 -1.56 -5.06 -18.12
C LYS A 4 -1.67 -5.61 -16.71
N ILE A 5 -1.08 -4.91 -15.74
CA ILE A 5 -1.20 -5.27 -14.33
C ILE A 5 -2.62 -4.95 -13.87
N HIS A 6 -3.34 -5.97 -13.40
CA HIS A 6 -4.69 -5.87 -12.87
C HIS A 6 -4.66 -5.45 -11.39
N TYR A 7 -4.33 -4.18 -11.12
CA TYR A 7 -4.11 -3.68 -9.75
C TYR A 7 -5.33 -3.88 -8.83
N ASP A 8 -6.54 -3.55 -9.29
CA ASP A 8 -7.76 -3.69 -8.49
C ASP A 8 -7.98 -5.16 -8.06
N ASP A 9 -7.94 -6.09 -9.02
CA ASP A 9 -8.16 -7.51 -8.78
C ASP A 9 -7.06 -8.12 -7.89
N ASN A 10 -5.80 -7.75 -8.15
CA ASN A 10 -4.66 -8.22 -7.37
C ASN A 10 -4.74 -7.73 -5.92
N ILE A 11 -5.03 -6.45 -5.69
CA ILE A 11 -5.19 -5.91 -4.33
C ILE A 11 -6.36 -6.59 -3.62
N PHE A 12 -7.47 -6.80 -4.33
CA PHE A 12 -8.64 -7.48 -3.77
C PHE A 12 -8.31 -8.92 -3.34
N PHE A 13 -7.69 -9.70 -4.22
CA PHE A 13 -7.32 -11.08 -3.95
C PHE A 13 -6.35 -11.18 -2.76
N MET A 14 -5.33 -10.32 -2.73
CA MET A 14 -4.37 -10.28 -1.62
C MET A 14 -5.03 -9.88 -0.29
N THR A 15 -6.02 -8.99 -0.33
CA THR A 15 -6.80 -8.62 0.86
C THR A 15 -7.60 -9.82 1.39
N ALA A 16 -8.20 -10.61 0.49
CA ALA A 16 -8.95 -11.81 0.87
C ALA A 16 -8.04 -12.88 1.49
N LEU A 17 -6.83 -13.08 0.95
CA LEU A 17 -5.84 -13.99 1.52
C LEU A 17 -5.39 -13.55 2.92
N ILE A 18 -5.10 -12.26 3.12
CA ILE A 18 -4.75 -11.73 4.44
C ILE A 18 -5.88 -12.00 5.45
N ARG A 19 -7.14 -11.76 5.08
CA ARG A 19 -8.27 -12.04 5.97
C ARG A 19 -8.36 -13.51 6.34
N THR A 20 -8.21 -14.39 5.34
CA THR A 20 -8.27 -15.84 5.54
C THR A 20 -7.16 -16.31 6.50
N LEU A 21 -5.95 -15.78 6.36
CA LEU A 21 -4.85 -16.09 7.27
C LEU A 21 -5.05 -15.48 8.67
N ASP A 22 -5.55 -14.26 8.77
CA ASP A 22 -5.85 -13.63 10.06
C ASP A 22 -6.91 -14.44 10.82
N ASP A 23 -7.95 -14.90 10.13
CA ASP A 23 -8.94 -15.81 10.70
C ASP A 23 -8.29 -17.14 11.12
N ALA A 24 -7.43 -17.74 10.28
CA ALA A 24 -6.73 -18.98 10.60
C ALA A 24 -5.81 -18.86 11.83
N VAL A 25 -5.11 -17.74 11.99
CA VAL A 25 -4.23 -17.47 13.14
C VAL A 25 -5.05 -17.30 14.43
N ASN A 26 -6.27 -16.80 14.33
CA ASN A 26 -7.19 -16.65 15.46
C ASN A 26 -7.95 -17.94 15.80
N LEU A 27 -7.97 -18.93 14.90
CA LEU A 27 -8.57 -20.24 15.16
C LEU A 27 -7.61 -21.15 15.95
N SER A 28 -8.19 -22.05 16.74
CA SER A 28 -7.45 -23.08 17.45
C SER A 28 -7.10 -24.27 16.53
N ILE A 29 -6.33 -24.02 15.46
CA ILE A 29 -5.88 -25.04 14.49
C ILE A 29 -4.53 -25.65 14.88
N ASP A 30 -4.37 -26.95 14.67
CA ASP A 30 -3.15 -27.66 15.06
C ASP A 30 -1.94 -27.22 14.23
N ALA A 31 -0.93 -26.64 14.89
CA ALA A 31 0.23 -26.07 14.23
C ALA A 31 1.07 -27.11 13.47
N ASP A 32 1.08 -28.36 13.93
CA ASP A 32 1.79 -29.46 13.28
C ASP A 32 1.33 -29.71 11.83
N TYR A 33 0.10 -29.34 11.49
CA TYR A 33 -0.45 -29.50 10.13
C TYR A 33 -0.34 -28.23 9.29
N PHE A 34 -0.40 -27.05 9.91
CA PHE A 34 -0.64 -25.79 9.18
C PHE A 34 0.50 -24.77 9.29
N ALA A 35 1.49 -24.96 10.17
CA ALA A 35 2.55 -23.97 10.39
C ALA A 35 3.33 -23.65 9.11
N ASP A 36 3.75 -24.68 8.36
CA ASP A 36 4.49 -24.51 7.11
C ASP A 36 3.67 -23.75 6.07
N LYS A 37 2.37 -24.03 5.99
CA LYS A 37 1.48 -23.36 5.04
C LYS A 37 1.27 -21.89 5.39
N VAL A 38 1.02 -21.60 6.67
CA VAL A 38 0.88 -20.23 7.16
C VAL A 38 2.16 -19.43 6.90
N LEU A 39 3.34 -20.04 7.08
CA LEU A 39 4.62 -19.39 6.80
C LEU A 39 4.84 -19.15 5.31
N GLU A 40 4.58 -20.15 4.46
CA GLU A 40 4.65 -20.03 3.01
C GLU A 40 3.75 -18.89 2.52
N ASP A 41 2.50 -18.87 2.97
CA ASP A 41 1.53 -17.86 2.56
C ASP A 41 1.92 -16.47 3.07
N THR A 42 2.47 -16.37 4.27
CA THR A 42 3.03 -15.11 4.81
C THR A 42 4.16 -14.60 3.91
N LEU A 43 5.11 -15.45 3.52
CA LEU A 43 6.22 -15.04 2.64
C LEU A 43 5.75 -14.71 1.22
N PHE A 44 4.79 -15.46 0.70
CA PHE A 44 4.15 -15.17 -0.57
C PHE A 44 3.47 -13.79 -0.55
N LEU A 45 2.74 -13.48 0.53
CA LEU A 45 2.09 -12.19 0.70
C LEU A 45 3.10 -11.03 0.71
N ASP A 46 4.18 -11.17 1.49
CA ASP A 46 5.26 -10.16 1.54
C ASP A 46 5.81 -9.84 0.14
N THR A 47 6.29 -10.87 -0.55
CA THR A 47 6.93 -10.69 -1.87
C THR A 47 5.97 -10.13 -2.91
N SER A 48 4.71 -10.56 -2.91
CA SER A 48 3.71 -10.12 -3.88
C SER A 48 3.26 -8.67 -3.61
N ILE A 49 3.05 -8.29 -2.35
CA ILE A 49 2.73 -6.90 -1.97
C ILE A 49 3.89 -5.97 -2.33
N GLN A 50 5.14 -6.37 -2.09
CA GLN A 50 6.31 -5.57 -2.47
C GLN A 50 6.41 -5.39 -3.98
N LYS A 51 6.27 -6.46 -4.77
CA LYS A 51 6.27 -6.36 -6.24
C LYS A 51 5.19 -5.42 -6.76
N LEU A 52 3.97 -5.53 -6.24
CA LEU A 52 2.86 -4.67 -6.63
C LEU A 52 3.13 -3.20 -6.27
N TYR A 53 3.72 -2.95 -5.10
CA TYR A 53 4.09 -1.61 -4.66
C TYR A 53 5.20 -0.99 -5.51
N SER A 54 6.26 -1.73 -5.79
CA SER A 54 7.35 -1.27 -6.67
C SER A 54 6.81 -0.91 -8.05
N SER A 55 5.91 -1.72 -8.61
CA SER A 55 5.31 -1.44 -9.91
C SER A 55 4.46 -0.16 -9.92
N LEU A 56 3.74 0.14 -8.83
CA LEU A 56 3.00 1.41 -8.65
C LEU A 56 3.94 2.62 -8.45
N LYS A 57 5.09 2.42 -7.82
CA LYS A 57 6.12 3.46 -7.66
C LYS A 57 6.75 3.82 -9.00
N GLU A 58 7.11 2.82 -9.80
CA GLU A 58 7.75 3.00 -11.11
C GLU A 58 6.79 3.58 -12.16
N ASN A 59 5.50 3.19 -12.13
CA ASN A 59 4.50 3.69 -13.08
C ASN A 59 3.83 4.99 -12.60
N THR A 60 4.51 6.12 -12.74
CA THR A 60 4.01 7.45 -12.33
C THR A 60 2.82 7.96 -13.15
N HIS A 61 2.73 7.59 -14.44
CA HIS A 61 1.67 8.05 -15.36
C HIS A 61 0.40 7.17 -15.35
N LEU A 62 0.27 6.28 -14.37
CA LEU A 62 -0.87 5.37 -14.29
C LEU A 62 -2.17 6.12 -13.97
N ILE A 63 -3.21 5.86 -14.75
CA ILE A 63 -4.56 6.39 -14.50
C ILE A 63 -5.07 5.82 -13.16
N ARG A 64 -5.62 6.68 -12.29
CA ARG A 64 -6.08 6.33 -10.92
C ARG A 64 -4.95 5.82 -9.99
N ARG A 65 -3.69 6.15 -10.25
CA ARG A 65 -2.54 5.79 -9.40
C ARG A 65 -2.77 6.11 -7.92
N ASP A 66 -3.28 7.30 -7.60
CA ASP A 66 -3.55 7.72 -6.22
C ASP A 66 -4.52 6.74 -5.52
N ALA A 67 -5.56 6.28 -6.21
CA ALA A 67 -6.51 5.32 -5.68
C ALA A 67 -5.87 3.94 -5.42
N TYR A 68 -4.97 3.49 -6.30
CA TYR A 68 -4.21 2.26 -6.10
C TYR A 68 -3.20 2.40 -4.95
N LEU A 69 -2.56 3.57 -4.80
CA LEU A 69 -1.67 3.87 -3.67
C LEU A 69 -2.43 3.87 -2.33
N HIS A 70 -3.63 4.44 -2.28
CA HIS A 70 -4.47 4.33 -1.09
C HIS A 70 -4.87 2.88 -0.79
N SER A 71 -5.21 2.11 -1.81
CA SER A 71 -5.65 0.72 -1.66
C SER A 71 -4.50 -0.19 -1.21
N ILE A 72 -3.31 -0.05 -1.79
CA ILE A 72 -2.13 -0.80 -1.36
C ILE A 72 -1.63 -0.36 0.02
N MET A 73 -1.79 0.92 0.39
CA MET A 73 -1.51 1.38 1.75
C MET A 73 -2.43 0.68 2.76
N LYS A 74 -3.73 0.53 2.47
CA LYS A 74 -4.66 -0.22 3.31
C LYS A 74 -4.27 -1.70 3.39
N LEU A 75 -3.90 -2.31 2.27
CA LEU A 75 -3.43 -3.70 2.19
C LEU A 75 -2.18 -3.91 3.07
N LYS A 76 -1.15 -3.07 2.92
CA LYS A 76 0.08 -3.12 3.73
C LYS A 76 -0.21 -2.96 5.23
N LYS A 77 -1.13 -2.08 5.62
CA LYS A 77 -1.56 -1.94 7.03
C LYS A 77 -2.24 -3.20 7.55
N ALA A 78 -3.13 -3.80 6.76
CA ALA A 78 -3.79 -5.05 7.15
C ALA A 78 -2.78 -6.19 7.30
N TYR A 79 -1.84 -6.30 6.36
CA TYR A 79 -0.76 -7.28 6.44
C TYR A 79 0.14 -7.06 7.66
N GLY A 80 0.53 -5.81 7.95
CA GLY A 80 1.31 -5.48 9.14
C GLY A 80 0.62 -5.91 10.44
N ARG A 81 -0.70 -5.71 10.55
CA ARG A 81 -1.50 -6.18 11.70
C ARG A 81 -1.52 -7.70 11.81
N LEU A 82 -1.69 -8.42 10.70
CA LEU A 82 -1.59 -9.88 10.69
C LEU A 82 -0.23 -10.34 11.21
N LEU A 83 0.86 -9.70 10.76
CA LEU A 83 2.20 -10.04 11.24
C LEU A 83 2.38 -9.73 12.72
N GLU A 84 1.82 -8.63 13.21
CA GLU A 84 1.79 -8.32 14.64
C GLU A 84 1.02 -9.41 15.40
N ASN A 85 -0.18 -9.78 14.96
CA ASN A 85 -0.99 -10.86 15.54
C ASN A 85 -0.22 -12.19 15.60
N LEU A 86 0.48 -12.54 14.52
CA LEU A 86 1.32 -13.73 14.43
C LEU A 86 2.49 -13.70 15.44
N LEU A 87 2.97 -12.50 15.80
CA LEU A 87 4.09 -12.29 16.71
C LEU A 87 3.68 -12.06 18.17
N SER A 88 2.48 -11.52 18.41
CA SER A 88 1.91 -11.26 19.74
C SER A 88 1.36 -12.55 20.34
N THR A 89 2.33 -13.34 20.82
CA THR A 89 2.32 -14.44 21.79
C THR A 89 0.97 -14.85 22.41
N ASN A 90 0.62 -16.12 22.16
CA ASN A 90 -0.36 -17.05 22.76
C ASN A 90 -1.07 -17.92 21.70
N GLY A 91 -0.74 -17.75 20.42
CA GLY A 91 -1.30 -18.54 19.33
C GLY A 91 -0.62 -19.90 19.15
N ASN A 92 -1.31 -20.80 18.45
CA ASN A 92 -0.89 -22.19 18.23
C ASN A 92 0.49 -22.33 17.56
N PHE A 93 0.99 -21.28 16.90
CA PHE A 93 2.19 -21.31 16.07
C PHE A 93 3.46 -20.72 16.72
N ASP A 94 3.42 -20.35 18.00
CA ASP A 94 4.50 -19.60 18.64
C ASP A 94 5.86 -20.33 18.57
N THR A 95 5.85 -21.62 18.89
CA THR A 95 7.04 -22.48 18.87
C THR A 95 7.54 -22.74 17.44
N SER A 96 6.62 -22.94 16.49
CA SER A 96 6.95 -23.20 15.08
C SER A 96 7.61 -21.99 14.39
N PHE A 97 7.34 -20.77 14.86
CA PHE A 97 7.87 -19.54 14.24
C PHE A 97 9.03 -18.89 14.98
N GLU A 98 9.54 -19.45 16.08
CA GLU A 98 10.60 -18.85 16.87
C GLU A 98 11.83 -18.43 16.05
N THR A 99 12.33 -19.31 15.19
CA THR A 99 13.52 -19.02 14.35
C THR A 99 13.25 -17.90 13.33
N MET A 100 12.00 -17.73 12.90
CA MET A 100 11.60 -16.77 11.87
C MET A 100 11.08 -15.44 12.46
N ARG A 101 10.77 -15.38 13.76
CA ARG A 101 10.31 -14.17 14.48
C ARG A 101 11.11 -12.91 14.13
N PRO A 102 12.47 -12.93 14.10
CA PRO A 102 13.25 -11.74 13.74
C PRO A 102 13.00 -11.28 12.30
N LYS A 103 12.83 -12.22 11.36
CA LYS A 103 12.55 -11.91 9.96
C LYS A 103 11.15 -11.32 9.81
N ILE A 104 10.14 -11.92 10.46
CA ILE A 104 8.76 -11.45 10.41
C ILE A 104 8.66 -10.03 10.98
N ARG A 105 9.35 -9.73 12.09
CA ARG A 105 9.44 -8.36 12.64
C ARG A 105 10.03 -7.36 11.65
N ARG A 106 11.11 -7.74 10.95
CA ARG A 106 11.72 -6.89 9.92
C ARG A 106 10.75 -6.62 8.77
N ILE A 107 10.01 -7.64 8.33
CA ILE A 107 9.01 -7.51 7.28
C ILE A 107 7.90 -6.54 7.73
N ALA A 108 7.34 -6.72 8.93
CA ALA A 108 6.31 -5.83 9.47
C ALA A 108 6.78 -4.37 9.53
N ALA A 109 8.00 -4.12 10.03
CA ALA A 109 8.59 -2.80 10.08
C ALA A 109 8.78 -2.18 8.67
N SER A 110 9.19 -2.98 7.69
CA SER A 110 9.34 -2.53 6.30
C SER A 110 8.01 -2.05 5.71
N HIS A 111 6.94 -2.85 5.85
CA HIS A 111 5.62 -2.46 5.34
C HIS A 111 5.04 -1.24 6.05
N LEU A 112 5.33 -1.07 7.35
CA LEU A 112 4.91 0.12 8.09
C LEU A 112 5.67 1.38 7.64
N ASN A 113 6.96 1.26 7.35
CA ASN A 113 7.75 2.35 6.77
C ASN A 113 7.23 2.74 5.38
N ASP A 114 6.94 1.76 4.52
CA ASP A 114 6.36 2.01 3.19
C ASP A 114 5.02 2.75 3.32
N VAL A 115 4.17 2.35 4.26
CA VAL A 115 2.88 3.01 4.52
C VAL A 115 3.07 4.48 4.90
N ASN A 116 4.07 4.79 5.73
CA ASN A 116 4.37 6.15 6.12
C ASN A 116 4.89 6.98 4.95
N GLU A 117 5.70 6.38 4.07
CA GLU A 117 6.19 7.01 2.84
C GLU A 117 5.04 7.31 1.87
N VAL A 118 4.16 6.34 1.60
CA VAL A 118 2.97 6.55 0.75
C VAL A 118 2.09 7.66 1.29
N ARG A 119 1.88 7.69 2.61
CA ARG A 119 1.07 8.71 3.27
C ARG A 119 1.66 10.12 3.09
N LYS A 120 2.98 10.28 3.21
CA LYS A 120 3.65 11.56 2.98
C LYS A 120 3.47 12.03 1.54
N ASN A 121 3.73 11.14 0.58
CA ASN A 121 3.63 11.45 -0.84
C ASN A 121 2.20 11.83 -1.25
N LEU A 122 1.18 11.12 -0.74
CA LEU A 122 -0.22 11.44 -1.03
C LEU A 122 -0.64 12.80 -0.42
N ASN A 123 -0.21 13.10 0.81
CA ASN A 123 -0.51 14.39 1.45
C ASN A 123 0.18 15.56 0.72
N GLU A 124 1.38 15.38 0.18
CA GLU A 124 2.07 16.40 -0.63
C GLU A 124 1.32 16.65 -1.94
N VAL A 125 0.87 15.59 -2.61
CA VAL A 125 0.07 15.70 -3.85
C VAL A 125 -1.27 16.41 -3.58
N GLU A 126 -1.95 16.10 -2.48
CA GLU A 126 -3.20 16.79 -2.10
C GLU A 126 -2.95 18.28 -1.84
N LYS A 127 -1.87 18.64 -1.14
CA LYS A 127 -1.51 20.04 -0.90
C LYS A 127 -1.23 20.80 -2.20
N VAL A 128 -0.47 20.21 -3.12
CA VAL A 128 -0.17 20.82 -4.42
C VAL A 128 -1.44 21.01 -5.26
N LYS A 129 -2.38 20.05 -5.26
CA LYS A 129 -3.66 20.21 -5.97
C LYS A 129 -4.49 21.36 -5.41
N VAL A 130 -4.58 21.47 -4.08
CA VAL A 130 -5.33 22.58 -3.43
C VAL A 130 -4.70 23.93 -3.74
N ASP A 131 -3.37 24.01 -3.76
CA ASP A 131 -2.65 25.24 -4.09
C ASP A 131 -2.85 25.64 -5.56
N ASN A 132 -2.92 24.67 -6.47
CA ASN A 132 -3.12 24.89 -7.91
C ASN A 132 -4.59 25.19 -8.28
N ASP A 133 -5.56 24.69 -7.50
CA ASP A 133 -6.99 25.02 -7.65
C ASP A 133 -7.33 26.39 -7.03
N MET A 134 -6.43 26.98 -6.24
CA MET A 134 -6.56 28.34 -5.72
C MET A 134 -6.04 29.33 -6.76
N ILE A 135 -6.88 29.66 -7.75
CA ILE A 135 -6.58 30.76 -8.68
C ILE A 135 -6.43 32.03 -7.84
N SER A 136 -5.23 32.63 -7.86
CA SER A 136 -5.00 33.87 -7.13
C SER A 136 -5.84 35.00 -7.73
N TYR A 137 -6.26 35.97 -6.90
CA TYR A 137 -7.01 37.14 -7.39
C TYR A 137 -6.26 37.91 -8.49
N GLU A 138 -4.93 37.82 -8.50
CA GLU A 138 -4.06 38.43 -9.51
C GLU A 138 -4.10 37.69 -10.85
N GLU A 139 -4.11 36.35 -10.83
CA GLU A 139 -4.27 35.53 -12.05
C GLU A 139 -5.69 35.59 -12.61
N LEU A 140 -6.71 35.66 -11.74
CA LEU A 140 -8.09 35.89 -12.17
C LEU A 140 -8.22 37.25 -12.87
N ASN A 141 -7.60 38.30 -12.30
CA ASN A 141 -7.55 39.61 -12.95
C ASN A 141 -6.75 39.58 -14.25
N PHE A 142 -5.69 38.79 -14.35
CA PHE A 142 -4.94 38.61 -15.60
C PHE A 142 -5.77 37.92 -16.69
N LEU A 143 -6.54 36.88 -16.34
CA LEU A 143 -7.43 36.16 -17.27
C LEU A 143 -8.67 36.97 -17.68
N MET A 144 -9.14 37.85 -16.79
CA MET A 144 -10.31 38.72 -17.01
C MET A 144 -9.94 40.08 -17.58
N SER A 145 -8.64 40.43 -17.59
CA SER A 145 -8.17 41.58 -18.33
C SER A 145 -8.35 41.27 -19.81
N PRO A 146 -9.04 42.13 -20.58
CA PRO A 146 -9.05 41.97 -22.02
C PRO A 146 -7.59 41.92 -22.46
N MET A 147 -7.22 40.89 -23.23
CA MET A 147 -5.94 40.90 -23.94
C MET A 147 -5.94 42.20 -24.73
N GLU A 148 -5.25 43.24 -24.22
CA GLU A 148 -4.89 44.36 -25.06
C GLU A 148 -4.09 43.73 -26.18
N GLU A 149 -4.71 43.65 -27.35
CA GLU A 149 -4.02 43.47 -28.62
C GLU A 149 -2.89 44.48 -28.58
N SER A 150 -1.68 43.98 -28.32
CA SER A 150 -0.43 44.67 -28.58
C SER A 150 -0.42 44.91 -30.08
N SER A 151 -1.07 46.01 -30.42
CA SER A 151 -1.14 46.61 -31.73
C SER A 151 0.30 46.87 -32.12
N GLU A 152 0.69 46.26 -33.23
CA GLU A 152 1.95 46.52 -33.91
C GLU A 152 2.28 48.01 -33.93
N LYS A 153 3.52 48.35 -33.53
CA LYS A 153 4.41 49.29 -34.23
C LYS A 153 5.80 49.32 -33.62
#